data_AF-A0A3C0VV06-F1
#
_entry.id   AF-A0A3C0VV06-F1
#
_cell.length_a   1.000
_cell.length_b   1.000
_cell.length_c   1.000
_cell.angle_alpha   90.00
_cell.angle_beta   90.00
_cell.angle_gamma   90.00
#
_symmetry.space_group_name_H-M   'P 1'
#
loop_
_entity.id
_entity.type
_entity.pdbx_description
1 polymer ?
#
loop_
_entity_poly.entity_id
_entity_poly.type
_entity_poly.pdbx_seq_one_letter_code
_entity_poly.pdbx_strand_id
1 'polypeptide(L)' 'MYNTFNMGIGMVLAVDKADVDKTMEAIKKAGEVPYVLGETVKGSEGVILC' A
#
# COMPACT_ATOMS: atom_id res chain seq x y z
N MET A 1 4.76 14.35 -11.04
CA MET A 1 4.79 14.39 -9.57
C MET A 1 5.02 13.01 -8.99
N TYR A 2 4.19 11.99 -9.27
CA TYR A 2 4.34 10.63 -8.73
C TYR A 2 5.68 9.92 -9.05
N ASN A 3 6.36 10.27 -10.15
CA ASN A 3 7.70 9.74 -10.46
C ASN A 3 8.83 10.40 -9.67
N THR A 4 8.55 11.48 -8.93
CA THR A 4 9.56 12.35 -8.31
C THR A 4 9.33 12.53 -6.81
N PHE A 5 8.07 12.54 -6.38
CA PHE A 5 7.66 12.66 -4.99
C PHE A 5 6.74 11.50 -4.62
N ASN A 6 6.84 11.05 -3.38
CA ASN A 6 6.10 9.91 -2.84
C ASN A 6 4.64 10.23 -2.48
N MET A 7 4.24 11.51 -2.56
CA MET A 7 2.87 11.98 -2.33
C MET A 7 2.27 11.53 -0.98
N GLY A 8 3.10 11.45 0.06
CA GLY A 8 2.67 11.08 1.42
C GLY A 8 2.72 9.58 1.73
N ILE A 9 3.12 8.74 0.78
CA ILE A 9 3.28 7.29 0.99
C ILE A 9 4.77 6.92 0.97
N GLY A 10 5.36 6.75 2.14
CA GLY A 10 6.79 6.42 2.26
C GLY A 10 7.12 4.96 1.94
N MET A 11 6.16 4.04 2.09
CA MET A 11 6.35 2.60 1.91
C MET A 11 5.05 1.93 1.47
N VAL A 12 5.16 0.91 0.61
CA VAL A 12 4.03 0.08 0.17
C VAL A 12 4.36 -1.39 0.45
N LEU A 13 3.39 -2.10 1.02
CA LEU A 13 3.47 -3.52 1.33
C LEU A 13 2.39 -4.26 0.54
N ALA A 14 2.77 -5.28 -0.22
CA ALA A 14 1.83 -6.21 -0.83
C ALA A 14 1.63 -7.40 0.11
N VAL A 15 0.40 -7.60 0.57
CA VAL A 15 0.04 -8.67 1.50
C VAL A 15 -1.14 -9.47 0.95
N ASP A 16 -1.32 -10.69 1.45
CA ASP A 16 -2.54 -11.44 1.17
C ASP A 16 -3.75 -10.69 1.73
N LYS A 17 -4.90 -10.81 1.05
CA LYS A 17 -6.15 -10.18 1.48
C LYS A 17 -6.55 -10.62 2.89
N ALA A 18 -6.23 -11.85 3.28
CA ALA A 18 -6.49 -12.37 4.62
C ALA A 18 -5.63 -11.70 5.72
N ASP A 19 -4.50 -11.10 5.36
CA ASP A 19 -3.54 -10.52 6.30
C ASP A 19 -3.65 -8.99 6.45
N VAL A 20 -4.58 -8.34 5.72
CA VAL A 20 -4.73 -6.87 5.71
C VAL A 20 -4.93 -6.32 7.12
N ASP A 21 -5.93 -6.80 7.88
CA ASP A 21 -6.24 -6.25 9.20
C ASP A 21 -5.11 -6.46 10.20
N LYS A 22 -4.53 -7.67 10.22
CA LYS A 22 -3.37 -8.00 11.05
C LYS A 22 -2.18 -7.07 10.76
N THR A 23 -1.94 -6.77 9.49
CA THR A 23 -0.85 -5.89 9.04
C THR A 23 -1.13 -4.45 9.46
N MET A 24 -2.36 -3.97 9.26
CA MET A 24 -2.77 -2.61 9.66
C MET A 24 -2.62 -2.41 11.19
N GLU A 25 -3.00 -3.39 12.00
CA GLU A 25 -2.80 -3.33 13.44
C GLU A 25 -1.33 -3.33 13.85
N ALA A 26 -0.50 -4.16 13.23
CA ALA A 26 0.93 -4.22 13.52
C ALA A 26 1.61 -2.87 13.23
N ILE A 27 1.28 -2.24 12.11
CA ILE A 27 1.84 -0.94 11.72
C ILE A 27 1.35 0.17 12.66
N LYS A 28 0.06 0.17 13.05
CA LYS A 28 -0.46 1.11 14.06
C LYS A 28 0.25 0.95 15.41
N LYS A 29 0.52 -0.28 15.84
CA LYS A 29 1.28 -0.58 17.07
C LYS A 29 2.73 -0.12 16.99
N ALA A 30 3.30 -0.04 15.79
CA ALA A 30 4.62 0.54 15.55
C ALA A 30 4.63 2.09 15.57
N GLY A 31 3.47 2.74 15.75
CA GLY A 31 3.34 4.19 15.83
C GLY A 31 3.12 4.89 14.49
N GLU A 32 2.89 4.12 13.42
CA GLU A 32 2.70 4.62 12.06
C GLU A 32 1.22 4.66 11.66
N VAL A 33 0.91 5.37 10.56
CA VAL A 33 -0.45 5.51 10.04
C VAL A 33 -0.60 4.78 8.69
N PRO A 34 -1.05 3.51 8.69
CA PRO A 34 -1.19 2.75 7.46
C PRO A 34 -2.53 3.03 6.76
N TYR A 35 -2.54 2.84 5.43
CA TYR A 35 -3.72 2.95 4.58
C TYR A 35 -3.76 1.79 3.57
N VAL A 36 -4.96 1.28 3.28
CA VAL A 36 -5.15 0.35 2.16
C VAL A 36 -5.15 1.16 0.87
N LEU A 37 -4.06 1.04 0.10
CA LEU A 37 -3.83 1.83 -1.12
C LEU A 37 -4.55 1.29 -2.36
N GLY A 38 -4.81 -0.01 -2.41
CA GLY A 38 -5.43 -0.66 -3.56
C GLY A 38 -5.25 -2.17 -3.53
N GLU A 39 -5.43 -2.80 -4.68
CA GLU A 39 -5.29 -4.24 -4.87
C GLU A 39 -4.38 -4.56 -6.05
N THR A 40 -3.75 -5.73 -6.02
CA THR A 40 -2.98 -6.25 -7.15
C THR A 40 -3.91 -7.04 -8.07
N VAL A 41 -3.92 -6.67 -9.35
CA VAL A 41 -4.67 -7.37 -10.40
C VAL A 41 -3.72 -7.96 -11.42
N LYS A 42 -4.14 -9.06 -12.06
CA LYS A 42 -3.38 -9.64 -13.17
C LYS A 42 -3.48 -8.68 -14.37
N GLY A 43 -2.38 -8.04 -14.73
CA GLY A 43 -2.31 -7.06 -15.82
C GLY A 43 -1.21 -7.40 -16.84
N SER A 44 -1.30 -6.80 -18.03
CA SER A 44 -0.28 -6.84 -19.09
C SER A 44 0.58 -5.57 -19.15
N GLU A 45 0.16 -4.51 -18.48
CA GLU A 45 0.86 -3.23 -18.37
C GLU A 45 1.17 -2.92 -16.90
N GLY A 46 2.00 -1.91 -16.64
CA GLY A 46 2.53 -1.57 -15.31
C GLY A 46 1.49 -0.94 -14.36
N VAL A 47 1.89 0.10 -13.62
CA VAL A 47 1.04 0.75 -12.62
C VAL A 47 0.00 1.66 -13.28
N ILE A 48 -1.28 1.47 -12.94
CA ILE A 48 -2.38 2.37 -13.32
C ILE A 48 -2.65 3.31 -12.13
N LEU A 49 -2.58 4.63 -12.38
CA LEU A 49 -2.94 5.66 -11.40
C LEU A 49 -4.31 6.23 -11.80
N CYS A 50 -5.31 6.14 -10.91
CA CYS A 50 -6.65 6.69 -11.09
C CYS A 50 -6.92 7.80 -10.07
#